data_AF-A0AA50KGQ2-F1
#
_entry.id   AF-A0AA50KGQ2-F1
#
_cell.length_a   1.000
_cell.length_b   1.000
_cell.length_c   1.000
_cell.angle_alpha   90.00
_cell.angle_beta   90.00
_cell.angle_gamma   90.00
#
_symmetry.space_group_name_H-M   'P 1'
#
loop_
_entity.id
_entity.type
_entity.pdbx_description
1 polymer ?
#
loop_
_entity_poly.entity_id
_entity_poly.type
_entity_poly.pdbx_seq_one_letter_code
_entity_poly.pdbx_strand_id
1 'polypeptide(L)'
;MWWRSLWILIACWLLSAHFVRYEQINFAIPFALAPLVLFFNSVYLLRLLQILLFISVFAVWGVTTIEAVHLRLAQEMPWLRLSFIMMAVMLFTLGAIMCGNGILRIRKQKSPWGNSPIR
;
A
#
# COMPACT_ATOMS: atom_id res chain seq x y z
N MET A 1 -2.60 -7.81 -16.42
CA MET A 1 -1.73 -7.62 -15.23
C MET A 1 -1.43 -6.14 -14.93
N TRP A 2 -1.40 -5.27 -15.94
CA TRP A 2 -1.04 -3.84 -15.80
C TRP A 2 -1.88 -3.04 -14.79
N TRP A 3 -3.20 -3.17 -14.81
CA TRP A 3 -4.09 -2.43 -13.89
C TRP A 3 -3.79 -2.68 -12.41
N ARG A 4 -3.45 -3.93 -12.05
CA ARG A 4 -3.12 -4.32 -10.67
C ARG A 4 -1.78 -3.74 -10.22
N SER A 5 -0.80 -3.71 -11.11
CA SER A 5 0.51 -3.10 -10.85
C SER A 5 0.40 -1.59 -10.68
N LEU A 6 -0.45 -0.92 -11.49
CA LEU A 6 -0.69 0.51 -11.36
C LEU A 6 -1.26 0.88 -9.98
N TRP A 7 -2.20 0.10 -9.44
CA TRP A 7 -2.75 0.34 -8.10
C TRP A 7 -1.68 0.27 -7.00
N ILE A 8 -0.82 -0.75 -7.05
CA ILE A 8 0.27 -0.92 -6.08
C ILE A 8 1.30 0.22 -6.22
N LEU A 9 1.61 0.61 -7.46
CA LEU A 9 2.55 1.69 -7.75
C LEU A 9 2.04 3.02 -7.19
N ILE A 10 0.77 3.36 -7.47
CA ILE A 10 0.13 4.57 -6.95
C ILE A 10 0.10 4.55 -5.42
N ALA A 11 -0.27 3.42 -4.78
CA ALA A 11 -0.29 3.33 -3.32
C ALA A 11 1.10 3.53 -2.69
N CYS A 12 2.14 2.93 -3.27
CA CYS A 12 3.52 3.10 -2.79
C CYS A 12 4.02 4.53 -2.97
N TRP A 13 3.71 5.17 -4.10
CA TRP A 13 4.06 6.57 -4.34
C TRP A 13 3.31 7.55 -3.44
N LEU A 14 2.03 7.31 -3.18
CA LEU A 14 1.24 8.13 -2.25
C LEU A 14 1.86 8.11 -0.84
N LEU A 15 2.31 6.93 -0.41
CA LEU A 15 2.97 6.75 0.87
C LEU A 15 4.38 7.38 0.89
N SER A 16 5.14 7.25 -0.20
CA SER A 16 6.44 7.91 -0.34
C SER A 16 6.31 9.44 -0.28
N ALA A 17 5.34 10.02 -0.99
CA ALA A 17 5.06 11.45 -0.97
C ALA A 17 4.66 11.95 0.42
N HIS A 18 3.93 11.13 1.19
CA HIS A 18 3.65 11.41 2.60
C HIS A 18 4.95 11.48 3.40
N PHE A 19 5.84 10.48 3.31
CA PHE A 19 7.11 10.52 4.03
C PHE A 19 8.00 11.71 3.65
N VAL A 20 7.98 12.15 2.38
CA VAL A 20 8.66 13.38 1.94
C VAL A 20 8.08 14.61 2.67
N ARG A 21 6.76 14.67 2.85
CA ARG A 21 6.10 15.78 3.56
C ARG A 21 6.53 15.90 5.02
N TYR A 22 6.86 14.80 5.68
CA TYR A 22 7.34 14.78 7.06
C TYR A 22 8.87 14.77 7.17
N GLU A 23 9.58 15.08 6.08
CA GLU A 23 11.05 15.08 5.97
C GLU A 23 11.73 13.73 6.29
N GLN A 24 10.96 12.63 6.29
CA GLN A 24 11.45 11.28 6.58
C GLN A 24 11.98 10.60 5.31
N ILE A 25 13.02 11.18 4.71
CA ILE A 25 13.60 10.75 3.43
C ILE A 25 14.08 9.29 3.48
N ASN A 26 14.58 8.84 4.64
CA ASN A 26 15.04 7.46 4.87
C ASN A 26 13.96 6.41 4.56
N PHE A 27 12.69 6.73 4.80
CA PHE A 27 11.55 5.84 4.49
C PHE A 27 10.96 6.14 3.10
N ALA A 28 11.03 7.39 2.63
CA ALA A 28 10.50 7.77 1.32
C ALA A 28 11.15 7.01 0.16
N ILE A 29 12.48 6.88 0.16
CA ILE A 29 13.25 6.24 -0.92
C ILE A 29 12.90 4.75 -1.08
N PRO A 30 12.96 3.90 -0.02
CA PRO A 30 12.64 2.48 -0.17
C PRO A 30 11.19 2.26 -0.61
N PHE A 31 10.23 3.10 -0.16
CA PHE A 31 8.85 3.02 -0.61
C PHE A 31 8.64 3.51 -2.06
N ALA A 32 9.43 4.48 -2.54
CA ALA A 32 9.39 4.90 -3.94
C ALA A 32 9.90 3.80 -4.90
N LEU A 33 10.90 3.03 -4.46
CA LEU A 33 11.48 1.92 -5.21
C LEU A 33 10.74 0.59 -4.98
N ALA A 34 9.97 0.47 -3.91
CA ALA A 34 9.18 -0.71 -3.58
C ALA A 34 8.34 -1.29 -4.74
N PRO A 35 7.66 -0.50 -5.61
CA PRO A 35 6.93 -1.09 -6.74
C PRO A 35 7.83 -1.75 -7.78
N LEU A 36 9.14 -1.47 -7.82
CA LEU A 36 10.08 -2.17 -8.71
C LEU A 36 10.21 -3.65 -8.35
N VAL A 37 9.91 -4.03 -7.11
CA VAL A 37 9.80 -5.43 -6.67
C VAL A 37 8.82 -6.23 -7.53
N LEU A 38 7.80 -5.58 -8.12
CA LEU A 38 6.85 -6.23 -9.01
C LEU A 38 7.53 -6.80 -10.27
N PHE A 39 8.65 -6.24 -10.72
CA PHE A 39 9.43 -6.77 -11.85
C PHE A 39 10.23 -8.02 -11.47
N PHE A 40 10.64 -8.14 -10.21
CA PHE A 40 11.34 -9.34 -9.72
C PHE A 40 10.34 -10.46 -9.45
N ASN A 41 10.62 -11.69 -9.89
CA ASN A 41 9.73 -12.84 -9.73
C ASN A 41 9.74 -13.45 -8.29
N SER A 42 10.14 -12.66 -7.28
CA SER A 42 10.25 -13.11 -5.89
C SER A 42 8.91 -12.99 -5.15
N VAL A 43 8.42 -14.13 -4.67
CA VAL A 43 7.19 -14.25 -3.88
C VAL A 43 7.35 -13.60 -2.50
N TYR A 44 8.55 -13.68 -1.92
CA TYR A 44 8.86 -13.12 -0.61
C TYR A 44 8.81 -11.60 -0.59
N LEU A 45 9.41 -10.95 -1.58
CA LEU A 45 9.44 -9.48 -1.66
C LEU A 45 8.03 -8.92 -1.86
N LEU A 46 7.19 -9.57 -2.67
CA LEU A 46 5.78 -9.22 -2.83
C LEU A 46 5.01 -9.32 -1.50
N ARG A 47 5.23 -10.39 -0.73
CA ARG A 47 4.57 -10.57 0.57
C ARG A 47 5.03 -9.54 1.59
N LEU A 48 6.33 -9.22 1.61
CA LEU A 48 6.89 -8.17 2.47
C LEU A 48 6.26 -6.81 2.15
N LEU A 49 6.13 -6.48 0.86
CA LEU A 49 5.47 -5.25 0.40
C LEU A 49 4.01 -5.16 0.87
N GLN A 50 3.26 -6.27 0.79
CA GLN A 50 1.87 -6.29 1.26
C GLN A 50 1.75 -6.07 2.76
N ILE A 51 2.63 -6.68 3.56
CA ILE A 51 2.64 -6.50 5.01
C ILE A 51 2.96 -5.04 5.34
N LEU A 52 3.96 -4.45 4.68
CA LEU A 52 4.32 -3.04 4.84
C LEU A 52 3.16 -2.12 4.48
N LEU A 53 2.49 -2.34 3.34
CA LEU A 53 1.30 -1.58 2.95
C LEU A 53 0.17 -1.75 3.97
N PHE A 54 -0.07 -2.96 4.48
CA PHE A 54 -1.09 -3.21 5.49
C PHE A 54 -0.82 -2.44 6.78
N ILE A 55 0.42 -2.50 7.28
CA ILE A 55 0.84 -1.74 8.46
C ILE A 55 0.68 -0.24 8.21
N SER A 56 1.03 0.24 7.01
CA SER A 56 0.92 1.66 6.66
C SER A 56 -0.52 2.20 6.68
N VAL A 57 -1.53 1.36 6.40
CA VAL A 57 -2.95 1.75 6.48
C VAL A 57 -3.30 2.21 7.89
N PHE A 58 -2.83 1.51 8.91
CA PHE A 58 -3.16 1.84 10.29
C PHE A 58 -2.14 2.81 10.90
N ALA A 59 -0.85 2.53 10.73
CA ALA A 59 0.22 3.29 11.37
C ALA A 59 0.48 4.66 10.73
N VAL A 60 0.28 4.80 9.42
CA VAL A 60 0.51 6.07 8.71
C VAL A 60 -0.82 6.74 8.41
N TRP A 61 -1.66 6.12 7.58
CA TRP A 61 -2.92 6.74 7.16
C TRP A 61 -3.88 6.94 8.34
N GLY A 62 -3.98 5.97 9.25
CA GLY A 62 -4.81 6.07 10.45
C GLY A 62 -4.41 7.24 11.35
N VAL A 63 -3.12 7.30 11.72
CA VAL A 63 -2.57 8.39 12.55
C VAL A 63 -2.76 9.75 11.87
N THR A 64 -2.40 9.88 10.59
CA THR A 64 -2.56 11.14 9.85
C THR A 64 -4.03 11.56 9.72
N THR A 65 -4.96 10.62 9.62
CA THR A 65 -6.39 10.95 9.58
C THR A 65 -6.85 11.53 10.90
N ILE A 66 -6.46 10.91 12.02
CA ILE A 66 -6.80 11.36 13.36
C ILE A 66 -6.22 12.77 13.58
N GLU A 67 -4.92 12.96 13.33
CA GLU A 67 -4.26 14.27 13.45
C GLU A 67 -4.94 15.34 12.60
N ALA A 68 -5.22 15.04 11.33
CA ALA A 68 -5.79 16.02 10.41
C ALA A 68 -7.27 16.34 10.73
N VAL A 69 -8.03 15.37 11.24
CA VAL A 69 -9.41 15.59 11.73
C VAL A 69 -9.40 16.43 13.01
N HIS A 70 -8.53 16.12 13.98
CA HIS A 70 -8.40 16.92 15.20
C HIS A 70 -7.99 18.36 14.91
N LEU A 71 -7.04 18.57 14.00
CA LEU A 71 -6.63 19.90 13.59
C LEU A 71 -7.81 20.70 13.01
N ARG A 72 -8.62 20.09 12.16
CA ARG A 72 -9.79 20.77 11.57
C ARG A 72 -10.94 20.98 12.55
N LEU A 73 -11.14 20.07 13.49
CA LEU A 73 -12.08 20.27 14.59
C LEU A 73 -11.70 21.48 15.44
N ALA A 74 -10.41 21.63 15.77
CA ALA A 74 -9.89 22.78 16.51
C ALA A 74 -10.01 24.10 15.74
N GLN A 75 -10.03 24.05 14.41
CA GLN A 75 -10.16 25.21 13.52
C GLN A 75 -11.60 25.45 13.04
N GLU A 76 -12.60 24.76 13.62
CA GLU A 76 -14.02 24.82 13.22
C GLU A 76 -14.27 24.62 11.72
N MET A 77 -13.36 23.91 11.05
CA MET A 77 -13.41 23.66 9.61
C MET A 77 -14.15 22.35 9.30
N PRO A 78 -14.71 22.21 8.08
CA PRO A 78 -15.39 20.99 7.67
C PRO A 78 -14.41 19.80 7.59
N TRP A 79 -14.46 18.95 8.62
CA TRP A 79 -13.63 17.75 8.78
C TRP A 79 -14.24 16.50 8.13
N LEU A 80 -15.57 16.44 7.97
CA LEU A 80 -16.27 15.31 7.35
C LEU A 80 -15.77 15.01 5.92
N ARG A 81 -15.57 16.05 5.10
CA ARG A 81 -15.06 15.87 3.73
C ARG A 81 -13.66 15.24 3.74
N LEU A 82 -12.82 15.64 4.68
CA LEU A 82 -11.45 15.12 4.83
C LEU A 82 -11.46 13.66 5.30
N SER A 83 -12.30 13.31 6.27
CA SER A 83 -12.39 11.93 6.77
C SER A 83 -12.85 10.97 5.68
N PHE A 84 -13.81 11.36 4.84
CA PHE A 84 -14.21 10.57 3.67
C PHE A 84 -13.08 10.35 2.67
N ILE A 85 -12.29 11.40 2.37
CA ILE A 85 -11.14 11.27 1.46
C ILE A 85 -10.10 10.31 2.05
N MET A 86 -9.76 10.47 3.33
CA MET A 86 -8.76 9.61 3.98
C MET A 86 -9.23 8.16 4.08
N MET A 87 -10.51 7.93 4.35
CA MET A 87 -11.11 6.59 4.31
C MET A 87 -11.03 5.98 2.91
N ALA A 88 -11.27 6.76 1.85
CA ALA A 88 -11.08 6.31 0.48
C ALA A 88 -9.61 5.95 0.18
N VAL A 89 -8.64 6.72 0.69
CA VAL A 89 -7.20 6.42 0.56
C VAL A 89 -6.82 5.12 1.28
N MET A 90 -7.37 4.88 2.48
CA MET A 90 -7.18 3.62 3.21
C MET A 90 -7.75 2.43 2.44
N LEU A 91 -9.00 2.53 1.95
CA LEU A 91 -9.64 1.49 1.15
C LEU A 91 -8.88 1.23 -0.16
N PHE A 92 -8.38 2.28 -0.81
CA PHE A 92 -7.54 2.16 -2.00
C PHE A 92 -6.26 1.38 -1.71
N THR A 93 -5.59 1.68 -0.59
CA THR A 93 -4.39 0.98 -0.15
C THR A 93 -4.68 -0.49 0.17
N LEU A 94 -5.81 -0.79 0.82
CA LEU A 94 -6.28 -2.17 1.02
C LEU A 94 -6.56 -2.90 -0.29
N GLY A 95 -7.19 -2.23 -1.26
CA GLY A 95 -7.41 -2.76 -2.60
C GLY A 95 -6.10 -3.08 -3.33
N ALA A 96 -5.06 -2.26 -3.16
CA ALA A 96 -3.72 -2.54 -3.68
C ALA A 96 -3.11 -3.81 -3.06
N ILE A 97 -3.29 -4.04 -1.76
CA ILE A 97 -2.85 -5.26 -1.08
C ILE A 97 -3.57 -6.50 -1.65
N MET A 98 -4.89 -6.42 -1.86
CA MET A 98 -5.68 -7.49 -2.48
C MET A 98 -5.21 -7.78 -3.92
N CYS A 99 -4.81 -6.75 -4.67
CA CYS A 99 -4.21 -6.91 -5.99
C CYS A 99 -2.90 -7.70 -5.94
N GLY A 100 -2.05 -7.45 -4.94
CA GLY A 100 -0.84 -8.21 -4.69
C GLY A 100 -1.11 -9.70 -4.45
N ASN A 101 -2.19 -10.05 -3.73
CA ASN A 101 -2.54 -11.44 -3.43
C ASN A 101 -2.92 -12.21 -4.70
N GLY A 102 -3.61 -11.54 -5.63
CA GLY A 102 -3.91 -12.11 -6.93
C GLY A 102 -2.66 -12.39 -7.77
N ILE A 103 -1.66 -11.51 -7.74
CA ILE A 103 -0.38 -11.71 -8.44
C ILE A 103 0.40 -12.87 -7.80
N LEU A 104 0.41 -12.94 -6.46
CA LEU A 104 1.08 -14.01 -5.71
C LEU A 104 0.50 -15.40 -6.07
N ARG A 105 -0.83 -15.50 -6.18
CA ARG A 105 -1.52 -16.75 -6.53
C ARG A 105 -1.12 -17.23 -7.92
N ILE A 106 -1.03 -16.32 -8.90
CA ILE A 106 -0.61 -16.63 -10.27
C ILE A 106 0.87 -17.08 -10.31
N ARG A 107 1.76 -16.41 -9.55
CA ARG A 107 3.18 -16.79 -9.49
C ARG A 107 3.42 -18.12 -8.80
N LYS A 108 2.67 -18.43 -7.73
CA LYS A 108 2.76 -19.72 -7.04
C LYS A 108 2.34 -20.89 -7.94
N GLN A 109 1.36 -20.68 -8.82
CA GLN A 109 0.95 -21.68 -9.82
C GLN A 109 1.99 -21.89 -10.94
N LYS A 110 2.82 -20.90 -11.24
CA LYS A 110 3.83 -20.96 -12.30
C LYS A 110 5.21 -21.46 -11.83
N SER A 111 5.37 -21.73 -10.54
CA SER A 111 6.57 -22.39 -9.99
C SER A 111 6.67 -23.82 -10.56
N PRO A 112 7.84 -24.26 -11.07
CA PRO A 112 8.01 -25.62 -11.59
C PRO A 112 7.81 -26.71 -10.52
N TRP A 113 7.87 -26.33 -9.25
CA TRP A 113 7.60 -27.19 -8.09
C TRP A 113 6.17 -27.01 -7.55
N GLY A 114 5.24 -26.58 -8.40
CA GLY A 114 3.82 -26.54 -8.09
C GLY A 114 3.25 -27.95 -8.13
N ASN A 115 3.21 -28.59 -6.96
CA ASN A 115 2.50 -29.83 -6.61
C ASN A 115 1.91 -30.62 -7.79
N SER A 116 2.53 -31.78 -8.06
CA SER A 116 1.80 -32.91 -8.64
C SER A 116 0.49 -33.11 -7.86
N PRO A 117 -0.66 -33.22 -8.55
CA PRO A 117 -1.89 -33.65 -7.91
C PRO A 117 -1.77 -35.17 -7.69
N ILE A 118 -1.17 -35.57 -6.58
CA ILE A 118 -1.33 -36.93 -6.02
C ILE A 118 -2.35 -36.71 -4.88
N ARG A 119 -3.64 -36.76 -5.23
CA ARG A 119 -4.56 -37.88 -4.97
C ARG A 119 -4.60 -38.23 -3.49
#